data_AF-A0A9P5RIY6-F1
#
_entry.id   AF-A0A9P5RIY6-F1
#
_cell.length_a   1.000
_cell.length_b   1.000
_cell.length_c   1.000
_cell.angle_alpha   90.00
_cell.angle_beta   90.00
_cell.angle_gamma   90.00
#
_symmetry.space_group_name_H-M   'P 1'
#
loop_
_entity.id
_entity.type
_entity.pdbx_description
1 polymer ?
#
loop_
_entity_poly.entity_id
_entity_poly.type
_entity_poly.pdbx_seq_one_letter_code
_entity_poly.pdbx_strand_id
1 'polypeptide(L)'
;MENIVIRAQVAKQLRKIVDLESDERSYISLLETQTSSVQCYSQHAAFQRSHNIQDERSSLYSVRVRIFNYASTLLNLLKVLQNFDPELTKEYRALMVDNMKLRHNQLLREAASGYYNNSNGTGGDTAVSMEHVQKNLRLATRIREAFELPDDD
;
A
#
# COMPACT_ATOMS: atom_id res chain seq x y z
N MET A 1 -15.31 30.58 7.27
CA MET A 1 -14.31 29.99 8.19
C MET A 1 -14.16 28.48 8.00
N GLU A 2 -15.24 27.71 7.86
CA GLU A 2 -15.22 26.24 7.73
C GLU A 2 -14.37 25.70 6.56
N ASN A 3 -14.44 26.33 5.38
CA ASN A 3 -13.62 25.97 4.21
C ASN A 3 -12.10 26.05 4.48
N ILE A 4 -11.64 27.08 5.20
CA ILE A 4 -10.21 27.25 5.54
C ILE A 4 -9.74 26.10 6.45
N VAL A 5 -10.56 25.69 7.40
CA VAL A 5 -10.26 24.57 8.31
C VAL A 5 -10.18 23.25 7.55
N ILE A 6 -11.13 22.98 6.65
CA ILE A 6 -11.13 21.76 5.82
C ILE A 6 -9.89 21.72 4.92
N ARG A 7 -9.56 22.83 4.24
CA ARG A 7 -8.34 22.90 3.41
C ARG A 7 -7.07 22.66 4.21
N ALA A 8 -6.97 23.21 5.42
CA ALA A 8 -5.83 22.96 6.30
C ALA A 8 -5.74 21.47 6.72
N GLN A 9 -6.87 20.83 6.99
CA GLN A 9 -6.92 19.40 7.29
C GLN A 9 -6.54 18.55 6.07
N VAL A 10 -7.04 18.87 4.87
CA VAL A 10 -6.65 18.24 3.59
C VAL A 10 -5.14 18.32 3.40
N ALA A 11 -4.55 19.51 3.52
CA ALA A 11 -3.11 19.70 3.39
C ALA A 11 -2.31 18.91 4.44
N LYS A 12 -2.83 18.81 5.67
CA LYS A 12 -2.22 18.00 6.74
C LYS A 12 -2.21 16.51 6.39
N GLN A 13 -3.32 15.96 5.89
CA GLN A 13 -3.39 14.54 5.50
C GLN A 13 -2.48 14.25 4.31
N LEU A 14 -2.47 15.12 3.30
CA LEU A 14 -1.59 15.00 2.14
C LEU A 14 -0.11 14.94 2.55
N ARG A 15 0.33 15.84 3.45
CA ARG A 15 1.71 15.82 3.95
C ARG A 15 2.04 14.49 4.64
N LYS A 16 1.14 13.98 5.49
CA LYS A 16 1.34 12.69 6.17
C LYS A 16 1.40 11.51 5.20
N ILE A 17 0.62 11.54 4.13
CA ILE A 17 0.71 10.54 3.07
C ILE A 17 2.09 10.63 2.42
N VAL A 18 2.48 11.80 1.90
CA VAL A 18 3.77 12.01 1.20
C VAL A 18 4.97 11.59 2.04
N ASP A 19 5.00 11.94 3.33
CA ASP A 19 6.06 11.52 4.26
C ASP A 19 6.17 9.98 4.31
N LEU A 20 5.03 9.30 4.45
CA LEU A 20 4.98 7.83 4.50
C LEU A 20 5.28 7.16 3.16
N GLU A 21 4.99 7.80 2.02
CA GLU A 21 5.36 7.24 0.71
C GLU A 21 6.88 7.17 0.55
N SER A 22 7.62 8.06 1.20
CA SER A 22 9.08 7.99 1.25
C SER A 22 9.57 6.77 2.03
N ASP A 23 8.96 6.51 3.19
CA ASP A 23 9.25 5.31 4.00
C ASP A 23 8.91 4.04 3.22
N GLU A 24 7.73 4.00 2.58
CA GLU A 24 7.29 2.88 1.76
C GLU A 24 8.27 2.56 0.64
N ARG A 25 8.70 3.58 -0.13
CA ARG A 25 9.72 3.41 -1.19
C ARG A 25 11.04 2.87 -0.65
N SER A 26 11.45 3.32 0.53
CA SER A 26 12.69 2.86 1.17
C SER A 26 12.63 1.38 1.54
N TYR A 27 11.51 0.94 2.12
CA TYR A 27 11.31 -0.49 2.42
C TYR A 27 11.21 -1.35 1.16
N ILE A 28 10.48 -0.90 0.13
CA ILE A 28 10.41 -1.62 -1.15
C ILE A 28 11.82 -1.77 -1.74
N SER A 29 12.59 -0.68 -1.82
CA SER A 29 13.95 -0.71 -2.36
C SER A 29 14.87 -1.64 -1.57
N LEU A 30 14.77 -1.64 -0.23
CA LEU A 30 15.54 -2.54 0.62
C LEU A 30 15.22 -4.01 0.32
N LEU A 31 13.94 -4.35 0.18
CA LEU A 31 13.47 -5.70 -0.12
C LEU A 31 13.93 -6.15 -1.53
N GLU A 32 13.92 -5.25 -2.51
CA GLU A 32 14.39 -5.49 -3.89
C GLU A 32 15.92 -5.59 -4.01
N THR A 33 16.68 -4.78 -3.25
CA THR A 33 18.15 -4.75 -3.30
C THR A 33 18.76 -6.00 -2.67
N GLN A 34 18.20 -6.46 -1.56
CA GLN A 34 18.68 -7.68 -0.90
C GLN A 34 18.43 -8.95 -1.73
N THR A 35 17.49 -8.91 -2.67
CA THR A 35 17.23 -10.00 -3.62
C THR A 35 18.07 -9.94 -4.89
N SER A 36 18.69 -8.81 -5.22
CA SER A 36 19.49 -8.63 -6.44
C SER A 36 20.96 -9.08 -6.30
N SER A 37 21.39 -9.56 -5.12
CA SER A 37 22.71 -10.20 -4.93
C SER A 37 22.80 -11.61 -5.56
N VAL A 38 21.67 -12.18 -5.99
CA VAL A 38 21.58 -13.43 -6.75
C VAL A 38 20.69 -13.14 -7.96
N GLN A 39 21.19 -13.37 -9.18
CA GLN A 39 20.52 -13.11 -10.46
C GLN A 39 19.03 -13.53 -10.46
N CYS A 40 18.13 -12.58 -10.16
CA CYS A 40 16.70 -12.82 -10.19
C CYS A 40 16.01 -11.58 -10.78
N TYR A 41 15.71 -11.67 -12.07
CA TYR A 41 15.26 -10.55 -12.91
C TYR A 41 13.73 -10.31 -12.88
N SER A 42 13.00 -10.79 -11.86
CA SER A 42 11.54 -10.56 -11.77
C SER A 42 11.13 -9.92 -10.45
N GLN A 43 10.26 -8.90 -10.50
CA GLN A 43 9.68 -8.24 -9.31
C GLN A 43 8.95 -9.22 -8.36
N HIS A 44 8.50 -10.36 -8.87
CA HIS A 44 7.93 -11.44 -8.05
C HIS A 44 8.98 -12.12 -7.16
N ALA A 45 10.22 -12.23 -7.63
CA ALA A 45 11.30 -12.87 -6.87
C ALA A 45 11.80 -12.02 -5.69
N ALA A 46 11.60 -10.70 -5.73
CA ALA A 46 12.01 -9.78 -4.66
C ALA A 46 11.38 -10.14 -3.29
N PHE A 47 10.16 -10.69 -3.33
CA PHE A 47 9.41 -11.10 -2.14
C PHE A 47 9.51 -12.61 -1.86
N GLN A 48 10.33 -13.35 -2.61
CA GLN A 48 10.37 -14.80 -2.51
C GLN A 48 11.36 -15.38 -1.48
N ARG A 49 12.46 -14.70 -1.08
CA ARG A 49 13.60 -15.49 -0.55
C ARG A 49 14.38 -15.05 0.68
N SER A 50 13.93 -14.10 1.50
CA SER A 50 14.71 -13.77 2.72
C SER A 50 13.91 -13.99 4.02
N HIS A 51 14.40 -14.93 4.83
CA HIS A 51 14.03 -15.11 6.24
C HIS A 51 14.47 -13.93 7.11
N ASN A 52 15.44 -13.14 6.64
CA ASN A 52 16.05 -12.04 7.38
C ASN A 52 15.40 -10.67 7.08
N ILE A 53 14.21 -10.66 6.45
CA ILE A 53 13.47 -9.43 6.07
C ILE A 53 12.02 -9.38 6.59
N GLN A 54 11.67 -10.21 7.58
CA GLN A 54 10.30 -10.25 8.12
C GLN A 54 9.93 -8.95 8.85
N ASP A 55 10.90 -8.31 9.49
CA ASP A 55 10.72 -7.03 10.16
C ASP A 55 10.47 -5.90 9.16
N GLU A 56 11.18 -5.91 8.03
CA GLU A 56 11.00 -4.97 6.92
C GLU A 56 9.65 -5.16 6.24
N ARG A 57 9.21 -6.41 6.02
CA ARG A 57 7.87 -6.69 5.48
C ARG A 57 6.76 -6.24 6.42
N SER A 58 6.92 -6.49 7.72
CA SER A 58 5.99 -6.04 8.75
C SER A 58 5.93 -4.51 8.82
N SER A 59 7.09 -3.87 8.72
CA SER A 59 7.24 -2.41 8.66
C SER A 59 6.58 -1.82 7.42
N LEU A 60 6.82 -2.39 6.24
CA LEU A 60 6.20 -2.00 4.97
C LEU A 60 4.67 -2.12 5.05
N TYR A 61 4.16 -3.24 5.57
CA TYR A 61 2.73 -3.43 5.78
C TYR A 61 2.14 -2.36 6.71
N SER A 62 2.80 -2.09 7.83
CA SER A 62 2.38 -1.07 8.80
C SER A 62 2.32 0.33 8.17
N VAL A 63 3.34 0.70 7.38
CA VAL A 63 3.37 1.97 6.63
C VAL A 63 2.19 2.05 5.66
N ARG A 64 1.93 0.98 4.88
CA ARG A 64 0.80 0.92 3.94
C ARG A 64 -0.56 1.05 4.62
N VAL A 65 -0.74 0.44 5.79
CA VAL A 65 -1.97 0.60 6.59
C VAL A 65 -2.16 2.06 7.03
N ARG A 66 -1.07 2.73 7.46
CA ARG A 66 -1.13 4.14 7.84
C ARG A 66 -1.45 5.05 6.65
N ILE A 67 -0.83 4.79 5.50
CA ILE A 67 -1.13 5.48 4.23
C ILE A 67 -2.62 5.32 3.89
N PHE A 68 -3.14 4.08 3.93
CA PHE A 68 -4.56 3.81 3.69
C PHE A 68 -5.45 4.62 4.64
N ASN A 69 -5.19 4.59 5.95
CA ASN A 69 -6.03 5.29 6.93
C ASN A 69 -6.04 6.81 6.70
N TYR A 70 -4.89 7.41 6.37
CA TYR A 70 -4.81 8.82 6.03
C TYR A 70 -5.50 9.13 4.71
N ALA A 71 -5.37 8.27 3.70
CA ALA A 71 -6.05 8.42 2.42
C ALA A 71 -7.57 8.28 2.54
N SER A 72 -8.09 7.36 3.36
CA SER A 72 -9.52 7.25 3.65
C SER A 72 -10.05 8.50 4.37
N THR A 73 -9.27 9.03 5.32
CA THR A 73 -9.63 10.29 6.00
C THR A 73 -9.66 11.45 5.01
N LEU A 74 -8.65 11.54 4.15
CA LEU A 74 -8.57 12.55 3.11
C LEU A 74 -9.74 12.45 2.12
N LEU A 75 -10.13 11.24 1.71
CA LEU A 75 -11.29 11.03 0.82
C LEU A 75 -12.58 11.61 1.43
N ASN A 76 -12.79 11.43 2.73
CA ASN A 76 -13.93 12.02 3.44
C ASN A 76 -13.86 13.55 3.48
N LEU A 77 -12.68 14.11 3.76
CA LEU A 77 -12.48 15.58 3.73
C LEU A 77 -12.71 16.17 2.34
N LEU A 78 -12.27 15.48 1.30
CA LEU A 78 -12.47 15.86 -0.10
C LEU A 78 -13.97 15.87 -0.47
N LYS A 79 -14.77 14.90 0.00
CA LYS A 79 -16.24 14.92 -0.19
C LYS A 79 -16.89 16.17 0.40
N VAL A 80 -16.42 16.64 1.56
CA VAL A 80 -16.90 17.90 2.15
C VAL A 80 -16.42 19.11 1.35
N LEU A 81 -15.15 19.09 0.91
CA LEU A 81 -14.55 20.18 0.14
C LEU A 81 -15.18 20.34 -1.25
N GLN A 82 -15.73 19.28 -1.83
CA GLN A 82 -16.38 19.28 -3.14
C GLN A 82 -17.46 20.36 -3.29
N ASN A 83 -18.17 20.68 -2.19
CA ASN A 83 -19.21 21.72 -2.18
C ASN A 83 -18.65 23.14 -2.34
N PHE A 84 -17.34 23.32 -2.16
CA PHE A 84 -16.66 24.61 -2.23
C PHE A 84 -15.65 24.70 -3.36
N ASP A 85 -15.01 23.58 -3.71
CA ASP A 85 -13.93 23.53 -4.71
C ASP A 85 -13.95 22.17 -5.45
N PRO A 86 -14.85 22.00 -6.41
CA PRO A 86 -15.06 20.72 -7.09
C PRO A 86 -13.87 20.33 -7.98
N GLU A 87 -13.22 21.29 -8.65
CA GLU A 87 -12.08 21.03 -9.54
C GLU A 87 -10.86 20.54 -8.74
N LEU A 88 -10.49 21.25 -7.68
CA LEU A 88 -9.39 20.82 -6.80
C LEU A 88 -9.66 19.45 -6.17
N THR A 89 -10.90 19.21 -5.79
CA THR A 89 -11.33 17.92 -5.22
C THR A 89 -11.16 16.79 -6.23
N LYS A 90 -11.53 17.02 -7.50
CA LYS A 90 -11.40 16.05 -8.58
C LYS A 90 -9.94 15.67 -8.83
N GLU A 91 -9.04 16.65 -8.89
CA GLU A 91 -7.60 16.41 -9.08
C GLU A 91 -7.00 15.57 -7.95
N TYR A 92 -7.25 15.94 -6.68
CA TYR A 92 -6.73 15.18 -5.55
C TYR A 92 -7.33 13.78 -5.46
N ARG A 93 -8.63 13.62 -5.77
CA ARG A 93 -9.26 12.29 -5.79
C ARG A 93 -8.62 11.39 -6.85
N ALA A 94 -8.39 11.91 -8.06
CA ALA A 94 -7.74 11.15 -9.13
C ALA A 94 -6.34 10.67 -8.72
N LEU A 95 -5.48 11.58 -8.24
CA LEU A 95 -4.14 11.25 -7.76
C LEU A 95 -4.16 10.18 -6.66
N MET A 96 -5.08 10.30 -5.70
CA MET A 96 -5.23 9.32 -4.63
C MET A 96 -5.67 7.95 -5.15
N VAL A 97 -6.63 7.90 -6.07
CA VAL A 97 -7.10 6.64 -6.66
C VAL A 97 -5.95 5.95 -7.38
N ASP A 98 -5.17 6.67 -8.18
CA ASP A 98 -4.00 6.10 -8.89
C ASP A 98 -2.96 5.55 -7.90
N ASN A 99 -2.64 6.32 -6.87
CA ASN A 99 -1.70 5.92 -5.81
C ASN A 99 -2.17 4.71 -5.00
N MET A 100 -3.48 4.57 -4.78
CA MET A 100 -4.06 3.43 -4.08
C MET A 100 -4.15 2.21 -5.00
N LYS A 101 -4.44 2.40 -6.29
CA LYS A 101 -4.41 1.34 -7.31
C LYS A 101 -3.02 0.73 -7.43
N LEU A 102 -1.97 1.55 -7.45
CA LEU A 102 -0.60 1.06 -7.46
C LEU A 102 -0.32 0.15 -6.26
N ARG A 103 -0.74 0.57 -5.06
CA ARG A 103 -0.57 -0.20 -3.83
C ARG A 103 -1.40 -1.48 -3.79
N HIS A 104 -2.63 -1.42 -4.27
CA HIS A 104 -3.49 -2.60 -4.45
C HIS A 104 -2.78 -3.67 -5.28
N ASN A 105 -2.26 -3.28 -6.45
CA ASN A 105 -1.55 -4.18 -7.34
C ASN A 105 -0.24 -4.72 -6.73
N GLN A 106 0.49 -3.90 -5.95
CA GLN A 106 1.66 -4.38 -5.22
C GLN A 106 1.30 -5.44 -4.18
N LEU A 107 0.27 -5.20 -3.36
CA LEU A 107 -0.19 -6.14 -2.33
C LEU A 107 -0.64 -7.48 -2.92
N LEU A 108 -1.35 -7.47 -4.05
CA LEU A 108 -1.76 -8.69 -4.75
C LEU A 108 -0.57 -9.47 -5.30
N ARG A 109 0.39 -8.79 -5.93
CA ARG A 109 1.63 -9.43 -6.41
C ARG A 109 2.45 -10.05 -5.28
N GLU A 110 2.56 -9.35 -4.16
CA GLU A 110 3.24 -9.86 -2.95
C GLU A 110 2.50 -11.07 -2.36
N ALA A 111 1.16 -11.02 -2.27
CA ALA A 111 0.36 -12.14 -1.80
C ALA A 111 0.52 -13.37 -2.71
N ALA A 112 0.46 -13.19 -4.03
CA ALA A 112 0.70 -14.25 -5.02
C ALA A 112 2.09 -14.86 -4.84
N SER A 113 3.12 -14.04 -4.67
CA SER A 113 4.50 -14.52 -4.44
C SER A 113 4.65 -15.36 -3.16
N GLY A 114 3.90 -15.02 -2.10
CA GLY A 114 3.88 -15.78 -0.84
C GLY A 114 3.28 -17.19 -0.99
N TYR A 115 2.27 -17.35 -1.84
CA TYR A 115 1.70 -18.68 -2.16
C TYR A 115 2.70 -19.60 -2.87
N TYR A 116 3.52 -19.07 -3.81
CA TYR A 116 4.51 -19.86 -4.55
C TYR A 116 5.68 -20.38 -3.70
N ASN A 117 5.96 -19.77 -2.55
CA ASN A 117 7.02 -20.21 -1.64
C ASN A 117 6.59 -21.34 -0.70
N ASN A 118 5.31 -21.37 -0.33
CA ASN A 118 4.77 -22.32 0.64
C ASN A 118 4.72 -23.76 0.10
N SER A 119 4.80 -23.96 -1.21
CA SER A 119 4.88 -25.28 -1.84
C SER A 119 6.22 -26.00 -1.62
N ASN A 120 7.27 -25.30 -1.15
CA ASN A 120 8.63 -25.85 -1.03
C ASN A 120 9.25 -25.75 0.39
N GLY A 121 8.53 -25.27 1.41
CA GLY A 121 9.09 -24.93 2.73
C GLY A 121 8.67 -25.85 3.90
N THR A 122 9.57 -26.07 4.85
CA THR A 122 9.35 -26.83 6.10
C THR A 122 8.48 -26.07 7.12
N GLY A 123 7.19 -26.45 7.23
CA GLY A 123 6.30 -26.36 8.40
C GLY A 123 6.11 -25.01 9.13
N GLY A 124 7.17 -24.43 9.70
CA GLY A 124 7.11 -23.17 10.46
C GLY A 124 7.08 -21.92 9.56
N ASP A 125 7.79 -21.98 8.43
CA ASP A 125 7.85 -20.88 7.46
C ASP A 125 6.52 -20.68 6.73
N THR A 126 5.75 -21.74 6.62
CA THR A 126 4.45 -21.77 5.94
C THR A 126 3.41 -20.92 6.69
N ALA A 127 3.42 -20.93 8.03
CA ALA A 127 2.42 -20.23 8.84
C ALA A 127 2.59 -18.70 8.82
N VAL A 128 3.83 -18.20 9.01
CA VAL A 128 4.14 -16.76 8.98
C VAL A 128 3.96 -16.19 7.57
N SER A 129 4.33 -16.95 6.54
CA SER A 129 4.07 -16.60 5.14
C SER A 129 2.57 -16.46 4.86
N MET A 130 1.74 -17.40 5.34
CA MET A 130 0.28 -17.32 5.17
C MET A 130 -0.35 -16.14 5.91
N GLU A 131 0.13 -15.79 7.11
CA GLU A 131 -0.33 -14.59 7.82
C GLU A 131 -0.05 -13.32 7.00
N HIS A 132 1.15 -13.21 6.43
CA HIS A 132 1.52 -12.07 5.59
C HIS A 132 0.67 -11.97 4.32
N VAL A 133 0.42 -13.10 3.67
CA VAL A 133 -0.48 -13.20 2.52
C VAL A 133 -1.88 -12.71 2.89
N GLN A 134 -2.45 -13.22 3.98
CA GLN A 134 -3.78 -12.81 4.45
C GLN A 134 -3.84 -11.30 4.78
N LYS A 135 -2.81 -10.76 5.43
CA LYS A 135 -2.70 -9.33 5.74
C LYS A 135 -2.72 -8.49 4.47
N ASN A 136 -1.93 -8.87 3.46
CA ASN A 136 -1.86 -8.16 2.19
C ASN A 136 -3.18 -8.24 1.42
N LEU A 137 -3.79 -9.42 1.31
CA LEU A 137 -5.10 -9.60 0.68
C LEU A 137 -6.17 -8.74 1.36
N ARG A 138 -6.22 -8.76 2.70
CA ARG A 138 -7.19 -7.96 3.46
C ARG A 138 -7.02 -6.46 3.23
N LEU A 139 -5.78 -5.97 3.16
CA LEU A 139 -5.54 -4.56 2.87
C LEU A 139 -5.89 -4.22 1.41
N ALA A 140 -5.57 -5.10 0.46
CA ALA A 140 -5.92 -4.94 -0.94
C ALA A 140 -7.45 -4.83 -1.13
N THR A 141 -8.23 -5.70 -0.47
CA THR A 141 -9.69 -5.63 -0.46
C THR A 141 -10.20 -4.30 0.09
N ARG A 142 -9.68 -3.85 1.24
CA ARG A 142 -10.08 -2.55 1.84
C ARG A 142 -9.76 -1.38 0.92
N ILE A 143 -8.63 -1.41 0.23
CA ILE A 143 -8.26 -0.40 -0.77
C ILE A 143 -9.28 -0.42 -1.93
N ARG A 144 -9.54 -1.59 -2.51
CA ARG A 144 -10.49 -1.74 -3.63
C ARG A 144 -11.86 -1.18 -3.27
N GLU A 145 -12.39 -1.54 -2.10
CA GLU A 145 -13.70 -1.10 -1.62
C GLU A 145 -13.75 0.41 -1.36
N ALA A 146 -12.74 0.97 -0.69
CA ALA A 146 -12.75 2.38 -0.32
C ALA A 146 -12.54 3.32 -1.52
N PHE A 147 -11.84 2.84 -2.56
CA PHE A 147 -11.46 3.64 -3.73
C PHE A 147 -12.19 3.24 -5.02
N GLU A 148 -13.17 2.33 -4.92
CA GLU A 148 -14.02 1.91 -6.05
C GLU A 148 -13.18 1.45 -7.26
N LEU A 149 -12.10 0.70 -6.99
CA LEU A 149 -11.23 0.21 -8.05
C LEU A 149 -11.96 -0.85 -8.89
N PRO A 150 -11.78 -0.88 -10.22
CA PRO A 150 -12.38 -1.89 -11.08
C PRO A 150 -11.91 -3.29 -10.67
N ASP A 151 -12.73 -4.30 -10.94
CA ASP A 151 -12.31 -5.69 -10.78
C ASP A 151 -11.15 -5.99 -11.73
N ASP A 152 -10.18 -6.77 -11.27
CA ASP A 152 -9.07 -7.22 -12.11
C ASP A 152 -9.63 -8.25 -13.11
N ASP A 153 -9.81 -7.82 -14.37
CA ASP A 153 -10.15 -8.68 -15.52
C ASP A 153 -9.03 -9.70 -15.84
#